data_AF-A0A2H0NM89-F1
#
_entry.id   AF-A0A2H0NM89-F1
#
_cell.length_a   1.000
_cell.length_b   1.000
_cell.length_c   1.000
_cell.angle_alpha   90.00
_cell.angle_beta   90.00
_cell.angle_gamma   90.00
#
_symmetry.space_group_name_H-M   'P 1'
#
loop_
_entity.id
_entity.type
_entity.pdbx_description
1 polymer ?
#
loop_
_entity_poly.entity_id
_entity_poly.type
_entity_poly.pdbx_seq_one_letter_code
_entity_poly.pdbx_strand_id
1 'polypeptide(L)'
;MLKQAGTFSAEQCDALFAAVLAHDDIDLGAQLPETISLDYTPDQLARCFAICKQLWQEGVDRAALVEMIATIARQHAQTAEEQLAFKYLRAKLKHLRFAFVVCDERHRYPRLFHWMTAIMGNLQDAFKNKQYAHVERIAVPVRFFLSRFVYALIGKEIDGFRPSTTESFRRYVHGQLD
;
A
#
# COMPACT_ATOMS: atom_id res chain seq x y z
N MET A 1 13.33 -3.72 23.97
CA MET A 1 11.87 -3.50 23.92
C MET A 1 11.64 -2.25 23.09
N LEU A 2 11.12 -2.39 21.86
CA LEU A 2 10.76 -1.24 21.02
C LEU A 2 9.55 -0.55 21.67
N LYS A 3 9.67 0.74 22.01
CA LYS A 3 8.53 1.56 22.44
C LYS A 3 7.46 1.45 21.36
N GLN A 4 6.23 1.10 21.74
CA GLN A 4 5.10 1.22 20.83
C GLN A 4 5.07 2.66 20.30
N ALA A 5 5.20 2.83 18.98
CA ALA A 5 4.97 4.11 18.35
C ALA A 5 3.53 4.51 18.69
N GLY A 6 3.36 5.65 19.36
CA GLY A 6 2.03 6.21 19.59
C GLY A 6 1.31 6.44 18.26
N THR A 7 -0.02 6.46 18.28
CA THR A 7 -0.85 6.81 17.13
C THR A 7 -0.41 8.15 16.55
N PHE A 8 -0.17 8.19 15.23
CA PHE A 8 0.15 9.43 14.52
C PHE A 8 -1.11 10.29 14.41
N SER A 9 -0.96 11.61 14.38
CA SER A 9 -2.08 12.53 14.16
C SER A 9 -2.62 12.40 12.74
N ALA A 10 -3.89 12.77 12.55
CA ALA A 10 -4.51 12.83 11.22
C ALA A 10 -3.70 13.73 10.27
N GLU A 11 -3.21 14.87 10.76
CA GLU A 11 -2.36 15.79 10.01
C GLU A 11 -1.07 15.14 9.49
N GLN A 12 -0.44 14.26 10.28
CA GLN A 12 0.74 13.52 9.84
C GLN A 12 0.40 12.47 8.78
N CYS A 13 -0.71 11.75 8.94
CA CYS A 13 -1.18 10.78 7.96
C CYS A 13 -1.60 11.45 6.65
N ASP A 14 -2.26 12.61 6.71
CA ASP A 14 -2.66 13.41 5.56
C ASP A 14 -1.44 13.99 4.84
N ALA A 15 -0.46 14.53 5.58
CA ALA A 15 0.79 15.01 5.01
C ALA A 15 1.56 13.90 4.28
N LEU A 16 1.66 12.71 4.89
CA LEU A 16 2.25 11.55 4.24
C LEU A 16 1.46 11.17 2.98
N PHE A 17 0.12 11.11 3.07
CA PHE A 17 -0.70 10.69 1.94
C PHE A 17 -0.64 11.69 0.78
N ALA A 18 -0.60 13.00 1.06
CA ALA A 18 -0.38 14.03 0.06
C ALA A 18 0.97 13.84 -0.67
N ALA A 19 2.04 13.54 0.07
CA ALA A 19 3.35 13.23 -0.53
C ALA A 19 3.30 11.96 -1.40
N VAL A 20 2.58 10.91 -0.95
CA VAL A 20 2.36 9.69 -1.74
C VAL A 20 1.62 9.97 -3.04
N LEU A 21 0.65 10.88 -3.04
CA LEU A 21 -0.10 11.25 -4.24
C LEU A 21 0.73 12.11 -5.20
N ALA A 22 1.58 12.99 -4.70
CA ALA A 22 2.48 13.81 -5.52
C ALA A 22 3.49 12.96 -6.33
N HIS A 23 3.94 11.83 -5.77
CA HIS A 23 4.82 10.88 -6.45
C HIS A 23 4.18 10.15 -7.66
N ASP A 24 2.87 10.31 -7.90
CA ASP A 24 2.17 9.70 -9.05
C ASP A 24 2.32 10.56 -10.32
N ASP A 25 2.83 11.79 -10.21
CA ASP A 25 3.09 12.71 -11.33
C ASP A 25 4.58 12.71 -11.73
N ILE A 26 4.86 12.71 -13.04
CA ILE A 26 6.24 12.75 -13.56
C ILE A 26 6.77 14.18 -13.47
N ASP A 27 7.67 14.43 -12.51
CA ASP A 27 8.42 15.69 -12.42
C ASP A 27 9.68 15.60 -13.30
N LEU A 28 9.62 16.21 -14.49
CA LEU A 28 10.74 16.29 -15.43
C LEU A 28 11.86 17.25 -14.96
N GLY A 29 11.61 18.07 -13.94
CA GLY A 29 12.59 18.96 -13.33
C GLY A 29 13.26 18.38 -12.09
N ALA A 30 12.89 17.17 -11.67
CA ALA A 30 13.43 16.53 -10.48
C ALA A 30 14.95 16.33 -10.60
N GLN A 31 15.70 16.89 -9.65
CA GLN A 31 17.13 16.70 -9.53
C GLN A 31 17.43 15.63 -8.49
N LEU A 32 18.43 14.80 -8.77
CA LEU A 32 18.97 13.88 -7.77
C LEU A 32 19.64 14.70 -6.66
N PRO A 33 19.35 14.43 -5.38
CA PRO A 33 20.08 15.07 -4.29
C PRO A 33 21.57 14.69 -4.38
N GLU A 34 22.46 15.64 -4.10
CA GLU A 34 23.92 15.43 -4.13
C GLU A 34 24.37 14.34 -3.16
N THR A 35 23.63 14.15 -2.06
CA THR A 35 23.89 13.12 -1.05
C THR A 35 22.59 12.53 -0.54
N ILE A 36 22.52 11.19 -0.45
CA ILE A 36 21.42 10.47 0.20
C ILE A 36 21.97 9.88 1.50
N SER A 37 21.42 10.31 2.64
CA SER A 37 21.74 9.68 3.93
C SER A 37 20.99 8.37 4.08
N LEU A 38 21.71 7.29 4.39
CA LEU A 38 21.16 5.96 4.66
C LEU A 38 21.26 5.57 6.14
N ASP A 39 21.49 6.55 7.02
CA ASP A 39 21.79 6.35 8.44
C ASP A 39 20.53 6.35 9.30
N TYR A 40 19.55 5.53 8.90
CA TYR A 40 18.30 5.40 9.62
C TYR A 40 18.44 4.40 10.77
N THR A 41 18.04 4.83 11.96
CA THR A 41 17.93 3.95 13.14
C THR A 41 16.77 2.96 12.97
N PRO A 42 16.83 1.78 13.63
CA PRO A 42 15.71 0.84 13.63
C PRO A 42 14.39 1.45 14.13
N ASP A 43 14.46 2.38 15.10
CA ASP A 43 13.29 3.11 15.60
C ASP A 43 12.69 4.06 14.55
N GLN A 44 13.52 4.71 13.71
CA GLN A 44 13.02 5.51 12.59
C GLN A 44 12.34 4.62 11.55
N LEU A 45 12.96 3.50 11.15
CA LEU A 45 12.38 2.56 10.20
C LEU A 45 11.06 1.95 10.71
N ALA A 46 11.00 1.62 12.00
CA ALA A 46 9.78 1.15 12.64
C ALA A 46 8.67 2.21 12.62
N ARG A 47 9.00 3.49 12.89
CA ARG A 47 8.05 4.60 12.80
C ARG A 47 7.57 4.85 11.37
N CYS A 48 8.46 4.79 10.38
CA CYS A 48 8.11 4.90 8.96
C CYS A 48 7.10 3.82 8.57
N PHE A 49 7.33 2.57 8.98
CA PHE A 49 6.38 1.49 8.74
C PHE A 49 5.05 1.72 9.48
N ALA A 50 5.10 2.14 10.74
CA ALA A 50 3.92 2.32 11.58
C ALA A 50 2.95 3.38 11.01
N ILE A 51 3.44 4.52 10.51
CA ILE A 51 2.57 5.53 9.89
C ILE A 51 1.95 5.03 8.58
N CYS A 52 2.69 4.27 7.76
CA CYS A 52 2.16 3.64 6.55
C CYS A 52 1.08 2.60 6.86
N LYS A 53 1.26 1.84 7.94
CA LYS A 53 0.28 0.88 8.44
C LYS A 53 -0.97 1.56 8.94
N GLN A 54 -0.85 2.63 9.74
CA GLN A 54 -1.99 3.41 10.22
C GLN A 54 -2.78 4.00 9.04
N LEU A 55 -2.09 4.60 8.06
CA LEU A 55 -2.71 5.15 6.86
C LEU A 55 -3.52 4.09 6.08
N TRP A 56 -3.04 2.85 6.02
CA TRP A 56 -3.79 1.73 5.45
C TRP A 56 -5.00 1.35 6.32
N GLN A 57 -4.85 1.24 7.63
CA GLN A 57 -5.94 0.86 8.54
C GLN A 57 -7.09 1.87 8.54
N GLU A 58 -6.78 3.16 8.54
CA GLU A 58 -7.77 4.26 8.52
C GLU A 58 -8.32 4.50 7.12
N GLY A 59 -7.53 4.20 6.09
CA GLY A 59 -7.85 4.51 4.71
C GLY A 59 -8.70 3.48 3.97
N VAL A 60 -9.03 2.34 4.59
CA VAL A 60 -9.73 1.22 3.94
C VAL A 60 -11.10 1.01 4.57
N ASP A 61 -12.14 1.58 3.97
CA ASP A 61 -13.51 1.11 4.23
C ASP A 61 -13.78 -0.14 3.40
N ARG A 62 -13.64 -1.30 4.05
CA ARG A 62 -13.87 -2.62 3.45
C ARG A 62 -15.28 -2.78 2.89
N ALA A 63 -16.30 -2.22 3.55
CA ALA A 63 -17.68 -2.34 3.11
C ALA A 63 -17.92 -1.50 1.85
N ALA A 64 -17.49 -0.24 1.87
CA ALA A 64 -17.55 0.63 0.69
C ALA A 64 -16.82 0.04 -0.51
N LEU A 65 -15.68 -0.63 -0.27
CA LEU A 65 -14.93 -1.31 -1.33
C LEU A 65 -15.68 -2.49 -1.94
N VAL A 66 -16.29 -3.34 -1.13
CA VAL A 66 -17.09 -4.46 -1.62
C VAL A 66 -18.25 -3.95 -2.48
N GLU A 67 -18.93 -2.90 -2.05
CA GLU A 67 -20.01 -2.28 -2.82
C GLU A 67 -19.51 -1.68 -4.12
N MET A 68 -18.42 -0.91 -4.09
CA MET A 68 -17.79 -0.35 -5.29
C MET A 68 -17.44 -1.44 -6.32
N ILE A 69 -16.83 -2.55 -5.88
CA ILE A 69 -16.49 -3.67 -6.77
C ILE A 69 -17.76 -4.33 -7.33
N ALA A 70 -18.81 -4.46 -6.53
CA ALA A 70 -20.09 -4.99 -6.99
C ALA A 70 -20.78 -4.06 -8.00
N THR A 71 -20.62 -2.74 -7.86
CA THR A 71 -21.10 -1.75 -8.83
C THR A 71 -20.33 -1.85 -10.14
N ILE A 72 -18.98 -1.85 -10.08
CA ILE A 72 -18.11 -1.99 -11.27
C ILE A 72 -18.46 -3.26 -12.05
N ALA A 73 -18.59 -4.39 -11.34
CA ALA A 73 -18.87 -5.68 -11.96
C ALA A 73 -20.24 -5.71 -12.65
N ARG A 74 -21.28 -5.08 -12.08
CA ARG A 74 -22.64 -5.10 -12.63
C ARG A 74 -22.92 -4.03 -13.68
N GLN A 75 -22.43 -2.82 -13.45
CA GLN A 75 -22.79 -1.64 -14.24
C GLN A 75 -21.72 -1.28 -15.28
N HIS A 76 -20.53 -1.89 -15.19
CA HIS A 76 -19.39 -1.57 -16.04
C HIS A 76 -19.05 -0.06 -16.06
N ALA A 77 -19.41 0.63 -14.99
CA ALA A 77 -19.26 2.05 -14.82
C ALA A 77 -18.73 2.34 -13.42
N GLN A 78 -18.03 3.47 -13.30
CA GLN A 78 -17.64 4.06 -12.02
C GLN A 78 -17.91 5.55 -12.08
N THR A 79 -18.52 6.07 -11.04
CA THR A 79 -18.56 7.51 -10.78
C THR A 79 -17.14 8.05 -10.59
N ALA A 80 -16.94 9.35 -10.78
CA ALA A 80 -15.65 9.99 -10.55
C ALA A 80 -15.18 9.79 -9.09
N GLU A 81 -16.12 9.77 -8.14
CA GLU A 81 -15.86 9.54 -6.72
C GLU A 81 -15.35 8.12 -6.45
N GLU A 82 -15.98 7.10 -7.04
CA GLU A 82 -15.52 5.70 -6.93
C GLU A 82 -14.15 5.48 -7.57
N GLN A 83 -13.88 6.12 -8.72
CA GLN A 83 -12.57 6.08 -9.35
C GLN A 83 -11.48 6.70 -8.46
N LEU A 84 -11.79 7.83 -7.83
CA LEU A 84 -10.89 8.51 -6.90
C LEU A 84 -10.65 7.68 -5.65
N ALA A 85 -11.71 7.13 -5.05
CA ALA A 85 -11.61 6.25 -3.89
C ALA A 85 -10.76 5.01 -4.18
N PHE A 86 -10.94 4.39 -5.36
CA PHE A 86 -10.13 3.26 -5.79
C PHE A 86 -8.66 3.64 -6.02
N LYS A 87 -8.40 4.81 -6.64
CA LYS A 87 -7.04 5.36 -6.81
C LYS A 87 -6.35 5.52 -5.44
N TYR A 88 -7.03 6.15 -4.49
CA TYR A 88 -6.52 6.40 -3.15
C TYR A 88 -6.23 5.11 -2.38
N LEU A 89 -7.12 4.13 -2.44
CA LEU A 89 -6.86 2.82 -1.86
C LEU A 89 -5.61 2.17 -2.47
N ARG A 90 -5.51 2.14 -3.81
CA ARG A 90 -4.36 1.53 -4.48
C ARG A 90 -3.07 2.24 -4.12
N ALA A 91 -3.08 3.57 -3.98
CA ALA A 91 -1.93 4.35 -3.52
C ALA A 91 -1.49 3.93 -2.10
N LYS A 92 -2.42 3.85 -1.15
CA LYS A 92 -2.13 3.40 0.24
C LYS A 92 -1.58 1.98 0.28
N LEU A 93 -2.17 1.04 -0.47
CA LEU A 93 -1.71 -0.34 -0.58
C LEU A 93 -0.31 -0.46 -1.20
N LYS A 94 -0.05 0.26 -2.30
CA LYS A 94 1.28 0.33 -2.92
C LYS A 94 2.31 0.88 -1.96
N HIS A 95 1.97 1.95 -1.24
CA HIS A 95 2.90 2.59 -0.32
C HIS A 95 3.25 1.68 0.86
N LEU A 96 2.26 1.00 1.46
CA LEU A 96 2.52 0.00 2.50
C LEU A 96 3.39 -1.16 1.99
N ARG A 97 3.19 -1.59 0.74
CA ARG A 97 4.06 -2.59 0.08
C ARG A 97 5.51 -2.11 0.02
N PHE A 98 5.74 -0.87 -0.38
CA PHE A 98 7.09 -0.28 -0.38
C PHE A 98 7.66 -0.16 1.03
N ALA A 99 6.86 0.28 2.01
CA ALA A 99 7.29 0.35 3.40
C ALA A 99 7.76 -1.02 3.93
N PHE A 100 7.09 -2.12 3.56
CA PHE A 100 7.56 -3.48 3.86
C PHE A 100 8.92 -3.79 3.25
N VAL A 101 9.06 -3.54 1.96
CA VAL A 101 10.30 -3.86 1.22
C VAL A 101 11.49 -3.08 1.80
N VAL A 102 11.26 -1.82 2.17
CA VAL A 102 12.31 -0.92 2.65
C VAL A 102 12.60 -1.11 4.13
N CYS A 103 11.57 -1.21 4.98
CA CYS A 103 11.73 -1.13 6.43
C CYS A 103 11.74 -2.50 7.13
N ASP A 104 11.33 -3.59 6.48
CA ASP A 104 11.35 -4.93 7.10
C ASP A 104 12.74 -5.58 6.94
N GLU A 105 13.22 -6.26 7.97
CA GLU A 105 14.51 -6.97 7.97
C GLU A 105 14.62 -8.00 6.84
N ARG A 106 13.51 -8.55 6.36
CA ARG A 106 13.49 -9.52 5.27
C ARG A 106 13.42 -8.86 3.89
N HIS A 107 13.26 -7.54 3.84
CA HIS A 107 13.10 -6.73 2.63
C HIS A 107 12.06 -7.28 1.65
N ARG A 108 10.98 -7.86 2.20
CA ARG A 108 9.89 -8.48 1.45
C ARG A 108 8.58 -8.32 2.17
N TYR A 109 7.52 -8.14 1.40
CA TYR A 109 6.16 -8.09 1.91
C TYR A 109 5.53 -9.49 1.97
N PRO A 110 4.52 -9.70 2.83
CA PRO A 110 3.85 -11.00 2.97
C PRO A 110 3.12 -11.46 1.71
N ARG A 111 2.92 -12.78 1.58
CA ARG A 111 2.34 -13.40 0.37
C ARG A 111 0.86 -13.08 0.21
N LEU A 112 0.05 -13.11 1.27
CA LEU A 112 -1.39 -12.78 1.12
C LEU A 112 -1.56 -11.31 0.77
N PHE A 113 -0.74 -10.44 1.36
CA PHE A 113 -0.69 -9.02 1.00
C PHE A 113 -0.30 -8.82 -0.48
N HIS A 114 0.68 -9.57 -0.99
CA HIS A 114 1.02 -9.56 -2.42
C HIS A 114 -0.18 -9.86 -3.30
N TRP A 115 -0.87 -10.97 -3.05
CA TRP A 115 -2.03 -11.38 -3.84
C TRP A 115 -3.13 -10.32 -3.83
N MET A 116 -3.43 -9.73 -2.67
CA MET A 116 -4.40 -8.63 -2.58
C MET A 116 -3.99 -7.46 -3.48
N THR A 117 -2.72 -7.00 -3.42
CA THR A 117 -2.26 -5.90 -4.27
C THR A 117 -2.28 -6.22 -5.76
N ALA A 118 -1.95 -7.47 -6.14
CA ALA A 118 -1.95 -7.92 -7.52
C ALA A 118 -3.37 -7.99 -8.10
N ILE A 119 -4.31 -8.54 -7.34
CA ILE A 119 -5.71 -8.66 -7.77
C ILE A 119 -6.37 -7.28 -7.93
N MET A 120 -6.11 -6.35 -7.00
CA MET A 120 -6.54 -4.96 -7.14
C MET A 120 -5.94 -4.30 -8.39
N GLY A 121 -4.68 -4.62 -8.70
CA GLY A 121 -4.03 -4.17 -9.92
C GLY A 121 -4.72 -4.67 -11.18
N ASN A 122 -4.94 -5.98 -11.26
CA ASN A 122 -5.61 -6.64 -12.37
C ASN A 122 -7.04 -6.13 -12.57
N LEU A 123 -7.79 -5.88 -11.48
CA LEU A 123 -9.13 -5.32 -11.56
C LEU A 123 -9.11 -3.94 -12.24
N GLN A 124 -8.18 -3.08 -11.83
CA GLN A 124 -8.06 -1.74 -12.42
C GLN A 124 -7.72 -1.80 -13.90
N ASP A 125 -6.78 -2.67 -14.26
CA ASP A 125 -6.29 -2.77 -15.64
C ASP A 125 -7.38 -3.38 -16.54
N ALA A 126 -8.11 -4.39 -16.06
CA ALA A 126 -9.27 -4.95 -16.74
C ALA A 126 -10.35 -3.89 -16.99
N PHE A 127 -10.63 -3.05 -15.98
CA PHE A 127 -11.61 -1.97 -16.09
C PHE A 127 -11.18 -0.89 -17.07
N LYS A 128 -9.93 -0.39 -16.97
CA LYS A 128 -9.36 0.61 -17.90
C LYS A 128 -9.41 0.13 -19.36
N ASN A 129 -9.14 -1.15 -19.58
CA ASN A 129 -9.16 -1.77 -20.91
C ASN A 129 -10.57 -2.22 -21.35
N LYS A 130 -11.63 -1.88 -20.61
CA LYS A 130 -13.04 -2.23 -20.90
C LYS A 130 -13.27 -3.73 -21.07
N GLN A 131 -12.47 -4.56 -20.41
CA GLN A 131 -12.56 -6.02 -20.46
C GLN A 131 -13.58 -6.52 -19.43
N TYR A 132 -14.86 -6.18 -19.64
CA TYR A 132 -15.90 -6.35 -18.61
C TYR A 132 -16.11 -7.80 -18.15
N ALA A 133 -16.04 -8.78 -19.05
CA ALA A 133 -16.06 -10.20 -18.68
C ALA A 133 -14.87 -10.60 -17.78
N HIS A 134 -13.73 -9.93 -17.92
CA HIS A 134 -12.56 -10.14 -17.06
C HIS A 134 -12.75 -9.46 -15.70
N VAL A 135 -13.33 -8.25 -15.67
CA VAL A 135 -13.70 -7.54 -14.45
C VAL A 135 -14.63 -8.37 -13.58
N GLU A 136 -15.69 -8.95 -14.15
CA GLU A 136 -16.63 -9.82 -13.42
C GLU A 136 -15.92 -11.02 -12.79
N ARG A 137 -15.02 -11.66 -13.54
CA ARG A 137 -14.23 -12.80 -13.05
C ARG A 137 -13.25 -12.40 -11.94
N ILE A 138 -12.66 -11.21 -12.00
CA ILE A 138 -11.74 -10.70 -10.97
C ILE A 138 -12.50 -10.18 -9.74
N ALA A 139 -13.74 -9.71 -9.88
CA ALA A 139 -14.53 -9.23 -8.75
C ALA A 139 -14.72 -10.32 -7.66
N VAL A 140 -14.87 -11.59 -8.06
CA VAL A 140 -15.01 -12.73 -7.14
C VAL A 140 -13.80 -12.88 -6.20
N PRO A 141 -12.55 -13.05 -6.69
CA PRO A 141 -11.40 -13.11 -5.81
C PRO A 141 -11.21 -11.83 -4.99
N VAL A 142 -11.51 -10.63 -5.53
CA VAL A 142 -11.42 -9.40 -4.72
C VAL A 142 -12.36 -9.46 -3.50
N ARG A 143 -13.61 -9.91 -3.69
CA ARG A 143 -14.57 -10.09 -2.58
C ARG A 143 -14.10 -11.13 -1.57
N PHE A 144 -13.44 -12.20 -2.01
CA PHE A 144 -12.83 -13.17 -1.10
C PHE A 144 -11.73 -12.54 -0.24
N PHE A 145 -10.82 -11.76 -0.85
CA PHE A 145 -9.76 -11.05 -0.11
C PHE A 145 -10.30 -9.98 0.84
N LEU A 146 -11.40 -9.33 0.47
CA LEU A 146 -12.12 -8.37 1.32
C LEU A 146 -13.08 -9.05 2.30
N SER A 147 -13.16 -10.38 2.36
CA SER A 147 -13.90 -11.06 3.42
C SER A 147 -13.24 -10.75 4.77
N ARG A 148 -14.05 -10.64 5.82
CA ARG A 148 -13.56 -10.27 7.16
C ARG A 148 -12.43 -11.20 7.63
N PHE A 149 -12.54 -12.50 7.34
CA PHE A 149 -11.55 -13.49 7.73
C PHE A 149 -10.22 -13.33 6.99
N VAL A 150 -10.23 -13.25 5.66
CA VAL A 150 -9.00 -13.11 4.87
C VAL A 150 -8.35 -11.76 5.12
N TYR A 151 -9.14 -10.69 5.24
CA TYR A 151 -8.64 -9.36 5.58
C TYR A 151 -7.97 -9.33 6.96
N ALA A 152 -8.54 -10.03 7.96
CA ALA A 152 -7.92 -10.17 9.27
C ALA A 152 -6.61 -10.97 9.22
N LEU A 153 -6.53 -12.03 8.40
CA LEU A 153 -5.28 -12.76 8.18
C LEU A 153 -4.21 -11.88 7.52
N ILE A 154 -4.58 -11.04 6.56
CA ILE A 154 -3.68 -10.05 5.96
C ILE A 154 -3.19 -9.07 7.04
N GLY A 155 -4.09 -8.54 7.87
CA GLY A 155 -3.72 -7.68 9.00
C GLY A 155 -2.70 -8.37 9.92
N LYS A 156 -2.93 -9.64 10.25
CA LYS A 156 -2.01 -10.44 11.07
C LYS A 156 -0.66 -10.71 10.39
N GLU A 157 -0.64 -10.94 9.08
CA GLU A 157 0.62 -11.01 8.31
C GLU A 157 1.37 -9.68 8.35
N ILE A 158 0.63 -8.56 8.23
CA ILE A 158 1.19 -7.21 8.31
C ILE A 158 1.78 -6.94 9.71
N ASP A 159 1.13 -7.43 10.76
CA ASP A 159 1.63 -7.37 12.14
C ASP A 159 2.91 -8.17 12.36
N GLY A 160 3.24 -9.10 11.45
CA GLY A 160 4.49 -9.88 11.46
C GLY A 160 5.74 -9.09 11.05
N PHE A 161 5.60 -7.78 10.85
CA PHE A 161 6.69 -6.84 10.54
C PHE A 161 7.83 -6.91 11.57
N ARG A 162 9.07 -6.86 11.07
CA ARG A 162 10.29 -6.80 11.87
C ARG A 162 11.12 -5.63 11.38
N PRO A 163 11.33 -4.57 12.20
CA PRO A 163 12.16 -3.45 11.78
C PRO A 163 13.54 -3.92 11.33
N SER A 164 13.97 -3.43 10.17
CA SER A 164 15.30 -3.66 9.65
C SER A 164 16.34 -2.97 10.54
N THR A 165 17.50 -3.60 10.68
CA THR A 165 18.69 -2.97 11.24
C THR A 165 19.25 -1.92 10.28
N THR A 166 20.01 -0.95 10.79
CA THR A 166 20.67 0.05 9.94
C THR A 166 21.58 -0.60 8.89
N GLU A 167 22.35 -1.63 9.25
CA GLU A 167 23.19 -2.34 8.28
C GLU A 167 22.40 -3.12 7.23
N SER A 168 21.29 -3.77 7.63
CA SER A 168 20.44 -4.53 6.72
C SER A 168 19.77 -3.61 5.70
N PHE A 169 19.21 -2.49 6.17
CA PHE A 169 18.66 -1.42 5.32
C PHE A 169 19.70 -0.89 4.32
N ARG A 170 20.90 -0.50 4.78
CA ARG A 170 21.96 0.01 3.89
C ARG A 170 22.33 -1.03 2.83
N ARG A 171 22.52 -2.29 3.24
CA ARG A 171 22.85 -3.39 2.31
C ARG A 171 21.77 -3.57 1.25
N TYR A 172 20.50 -3.52 1.66
CA TYR A 172 19.37 -3.61 0.73
C TYR A 172 19.39 -2.48 -0.30
N VAL A 173 19.51 -1.23 0.15
CA VAL A 173 19.50 -0.06 -0.74
C VAL A 173 20.70 -0.08 -1.69
N HIS A 174 21.91 -0.39 -1.22
CA HIS A 174 23.08 -0.50 -2.09
C HIS A 174 22.89 -1.56 -3.18
N GLY A 175 22.34 -2.73 -2.85
CA GLY A 175 22.02 -3.77 -3.83
C GLY A 175 20.85 -3.44 -4.78
N GLN A 176 20.22 -2.26 -4.68
CA GLN A 176 19.27 -1.75 -5.68
C GLN A 176 19.88 -0.67 -6.58
N LEU A 177 21.06 -0.17 -6.25
CA LEU A 177 21.79 0.86 -7.00
C LEU A 177 22.82 0.28 -7.97
N ASP A 178 23.23 -0.97 -7.75
CA ASP A 178 24.07 -1.79 -8.65
C ASP A 178 23.24 -2.42 -9.78
#